data_AF-A0A6V8KUS7-F1
#
_entry.id   AF-A0A6V8KUS7-F1
#
_cell.length_a   1.000
_cell.length_b   1.000
_cell.length_c   1.000
_cell.angle_alpha   90.00
_cell.angle_beta   90.00
_cell.angle_gamma   90.00
#
_symmetry.space_group_name_H-M   'P 1'
#
loop_
_entity.id
_entity.type
_entity.pdbx_description
1 polymer ?
#
loop_
_entity_poly.entity_id
_entity_poly.type
_entity_poly.pdbx_seq_one_letter_code
_entity_poly.pdbx_strand_id
1 'polypeptide(L)'
;MVEYRPIRKRLPKKRPSETVSFSVAGAEGYLTASSYPDDGLGEVFLKMSKQGSTLAGVMDAFSVAISIGLQYGVPLETYVSKFTNMRFEPAGMTDDPDIRMASSVMDYIFRRLALDFLSYERRAELGIFTAKERAAQVAAEAEGQIDMAGMAASAPVSAPIVAPAVSSPDEPVAAKPAPHVGSSTELLEAVIGKAADAPLCFTCGTKMRPAGSCYVCEGCGSTSGCS
;
A
#
# COMPACT_ATOMS: atom_id res chain seq x y z
N MET A 1 31.10 27.06 -26.18
CA MET A 1 30.63 26.06 -25.21
C MET A 1 30.72 24.68 -25.86
N VAL A 2 31.25 23.67 -25.18
CA VAL A 2 31.12 22.29 -25.66
C VAL A 2 29.70 21.84 -25.34
N GLU A 3 28.89 21.62 -26.36
CA GLU A 3 27.52 21.13 -26.21
C GLU A 3 27.57 19.60 -26.05
N TYR A 4 27.38 19.10 -24.83
CA TYR A 4 27.36 17.66 -24.59
C TYR A 4 26.02 17.09 -25.06
N ARG A 5 26.03 16.47 -26.25
CA ARG A 5 24.85 15.79 -26.81
C ARG A 5 24.93 14.30 -26.50
N PRO A 6 23.88 13.69 -25.93
CA PRO A 6 23.87 12.25 -25.70
C PRO A 6 23.95 11.51 -27.04
N ILE A 7 24.85 10.53 -27.13
CA ILE A 7 25.07 9.74 -28.34
C ILE A 7 24.25 8.45 -28.22
N ARG A 8 23.42 8.18 -29.23
CA ARG A 8 22.61 6.95 -29.27
C ARG A 8 23.51 5.71 -29.40
N LYS A 9 23.51 4.83 -28.40
CA LYS A 9 24.10 3.48 -28.47
C LYS A 9 23.11 2.53 -29.15
N ARG A 10 23.28 2.28 -30.44
CA ARG A 10 22.41 1.32 -31.16
C ARG A 10 22.69 -0.11 -30.71
N LEU A 11 21.64 -0.93 -30.62
CA LEU A 11 21.80 -2.35 -30.31
C LEU A 11 22.30 -3.14 -31.54
N PRO A 12 23.07 -4.22 -31.33
CA PRO A 12 23.51 -5.10 -32.39
C PRO A 12 22.33 -5.89 -33.02
N LYS A 13 22.54 -6.37 -34.26
CA LYS A 13 21.53 -7.15 -35.00
C LYS A 13 21.11 -8.43 -34.25
N LYS A 14 22.05 -9.09 -33.57
CA LYS A 14 21.80 -10.24 -32.69
C LYS A 14 22.12 -9.81 -31.26
N ARG A 15 21.21 -10.08 -30.33
CA ARG A 15 21.29 -9.64 -28.94
C ARG A 15 20.53 -10.62 -28.03
N PRO A 16 20.90 -10.71 -26.75
CA PRO A 16 20.07 -11.40 -25.76
C PRO A 16 18.75 -10.65 -25.56
N SER A 17 17.66 -11.41 -25.44
CA SER A 17 16.34 -10.89 -25.16
C SER A 17 15.55 -11.89 -24.33
N GLU A 18 14.83 -11.39 -23.34
CA GLU A 18 13.92 -12.17 -22.50
C GLU A 18 12.49 -11.73 -22.78
N THR A 19 11.56 -12.67 -22.77
CA THR A 19 10.13 -12.38 -22.96
C THR A 19 9.33 -13.02 -21.85
N VAL A 20 8.55 -12.19 -21.15
CA VAL A 20 7.70 -12.57 -20.03
C VAL A 20 6.26 -12.27 -20.41
N SER A 21 5.41 -13.29 -20.37
CA SER A 21 3.96 -13.08 -20.39
C SER A 21 3.51 -12.61 -19.02
N PHE A 22 2.55 -11.69 -18.98
CA PHE A 22 1.99 -11.19 -17.74
C PHE A 22 0.48 -10.99 -17.85
N SER A 23 -0.18 -10.97 -16.69
CA SER A 23 -1.58 -10.59 -16.53
C SER A 23 -1.71 -9.60 -15.38
N VAL A 24 -2.43 -8.49 -15.60
CA VAL A 24 -2.75 -7.51 -14.54
C VAL A 24 -4.25 -7.24 -14.59
N ALA A 25 -4.99 -7.67 -13.57
CA ALA A 25 -6.44 -7.52 -13.50
C ALA A 25 -7.18 -8.04 -14.76
N GLY A 26 -6.70 -9.15 -15.32
CA GLY A 26 -7.25 -9.76 -16.55
C GLY A 26 -6.83 -9.07 -17.85
N ALA A 27 -5.99 -8.04 -17.80
CA ALA A 27 -5.30 -7.52 -18.97
C ALA A 27 -4.00 -8.28 -19.17
N GLU A 28 -3.94 -9.05 -20.25
CA GLU A 28 -2.79 -9.89 -20.59
C GLU A 28 -1.89 -9.19 -21.61
N GLY A 29 -0.60 -9.50 -21.53
CA GLY A 29 0.39 -9.01 -22.46
C GLY A 29 1.73 -9.71 -22.38
N TYR A 30 2.65 -9.25 -23.21
CA TYR A 30 4.04 -9.70 -23.27
C TYR A 30 4.97 -8.52 -23.08
N LEU A 31 5.92 -8.67 -22.17
CA LEU A 31 7.06 -7.81 -21.98
C LEU A 31 8.26 -8.48 -22.62
N THR A 32 8.86 -7.84 -23.64
CA THR A 32 10.13 -8.28 -24.21
C THR A 32 11.22 -7.27 -23.87
N ALA A 33 12.20 -7.69 -23.08
CA ALA A 33 13.34 -6.88 -22.69
C ALA A 33 14.59 -7.37 -23.46
N SER A 34 15.25 -6.48 -24.20
CA SER A 34 16.49 -6.82 -24.90
C SER A 34 17.67 -6.02 -24.34
N SER A 35 18.78 -6.70 -24.13
CA SER A 35 19.95 -6.15 -23.46
C SER A 35 21.13 -5.99 -24.41
N TYR A 36 22.08 -5.14 -24.03
CA TYR A 36 23.39 -5.11 -24.66
C TYR A 36 24.17 -6.39 -24.31
N PRO A 37 25.11 -6.83 -25.16
CA PRO A 37 25.99 -7.96 -24.84
C PRO A 37 26.88 -7.73 -23.61
N ASP A 38 27.17 -6.46 -23.33
CA ASP A 38 28.11 -5.99 -22.30
C ASP A 38 27.42 -5.67 -20.95
N ASP A 39 26.19 -6.17 -20.78
CA ASP A 39 25.26 -5.87 -19.68
C ASP A 39 24.55 -4.50 -19.79
N GLY A 40 23.30 -4.46 -19.33
CA GLY A 40 22.41 -3.29 -19.39
C GLY A 40 21.25 -3.43 -20.38
N LEU A 41 20.06 -3.01 -19.93
CA LEU A 41 18.83 -3.00 -20.72
C LEU A 41 18.91 -1.96 -21.84
N GLY A 42 18.65 -2.39 -23.08
CA GLY A 42 18.73 -1.52 -24.25
C GLY A 42 17.39 -1.13 -24.86
N GLU A 43 16.42 -2.03 -24.83
CA GLU A 43 15.06 -1.78 -25.34
C GLU A 43 14.03 -2.65 -24.65
N VAL A 44 12.80 -2.16 -24.63
CA VAL A 44 11.63 -2.81 -24.06
C VAL A 44 10.51 -2.73 -25.08
N PHE A 45 9.86 -3.86 -25.35
CA PHE A 45 8.65 -3.93 -26.14
C PHE A 45 7.49 -4.42 -25.29
N LEU A 46 6.36 -3.74 -25.40
CA LEU A 46 5.15 -4.04 -24.67
C LEU A 46 4.05 -4.37 -25.66
N LYS A 47 3.53 -5.60 -25.61
CA LYS A 47 2.42 -6.02 -26.45
C LYS A 47 1.25 -6.45 -25.60
N MET A 48 0.09 -5.84 -25.81
CA MET A 48 -1.15 -6.28 -25.16
C MET A 48 -1.82 -7.39 -25.99
N SER A 49 -2.47 -8.35 -25.32
CA SER A 49 -3.19 -9.44 -26.00
C SER A 49 -4.41 -8.91 -26.79
N LYS A 50 -5.10 -7.90 -26.27
CA LYS A 50 -6.21 -7.23 -26.97
C LYS A 50 -5.70 -6.14 -27.92
N GLN A 51 -5.40 -6.56 -29.15
CA GLN A 51 -4.97 -5.71 -30.25
C GLN A 51 -6.03 -4.65 -30.61
N GLY A 52 -5.59 -3.48 -31.06
CA GLY A 52 -6.48 -2.40 -31.52
C GLY A 52 -7.16 -1.57 -30.41
N SER A 53 -6.84 -1.82 -29.14
CA SER A 53 -7.29 -0.97 -28.04
C SER A 53 -6.42 0.29 -27.88
N THR A 54 -6.97 1.35 -27.31
CA THR A 54 -6.21 2.58 -26.99
C THR A 54 -5.00 2.26 -26.10
N LEU A 55 -5.17 1.37 -25.13
CA LEU A 55 -4.08 0.91 -24.27
C LEU A 55 -2.98 0.21 -25.08
N ALA A 56 -3.34 -0.68 -26.00
CA ALA A 56 -2.36 -1.37 -26.85
C ALA A 56 -1.53 -0.39 -27.69
N GLY A 57 -2.18 0.60 -28.31
CA GLY A 57 -1.47 1.63 -29.09
C GLY A 57 -0.57 2.52 -28.25
N VAL A 58 -1.03 2.95 -27.07
CA VAL A 58 -0.23 3.75 -26.13
C VAL A 58 0.95 2.95 -25.59
N MET A 59 0.77 1.67 -25.25
CA MET A 59 1.85 0.80 -24.78
C MET A 59 2.91 0.56 -25.86
N ASP A 60 2.52 0.37 -27.12
CA ASP A 60 3.46 0.23 -28.24
C ASP A 60 4.30 1.50 -28.42
N ALA A 61 3.65 2.67 -28.52
CA ALA A 61 4.35 3.96 -28.65
C ALA A 61 5.24 4.26 -27.43
N PHE A 62 4.77 3.94 -26.23
CA PHE A 62 5.52 4.11 -24.99
C PHE A 62 6.77 3.22 -24.96
N SER A 63 6.64 1.96 -25.39
CA SER A 63 7.75 1.02 -25.46
C SER A 63 8.87 1.52 -26.39
N VAL A 64 8.51 2.14 -27.52
CA VAL A 64 9.45 2.81 -28.42
C VAL A 64 10.12 4.01 -27.75
N ALA A 65 9.34 4.86 -27.06
CA ALA A 65 9.88 6.05 -26.39
C ALA A 65 10.90 5.72 -25.30
N ILE A 66 10.59 4.73 -24.45
CA ILE A 66 11.51 4.26 -23.40
C ILE A 66 12.76 3.63 -24.01
N SER A 67 12.60 2.80 -25.04
CA SER A 67 13.73 2.18 -25.75
C SER A 67 14.67 3.23 -26.36
N ILE A 68 14.12 4.32 -26.91
CA ILE A 68 14.93 5.44 -27.38
C ILE A 68 15.71 6.06 -26.21
N GLY A 69 15.05 6.37 -25.09
CA GLY A 69 15.72 6.99 -23.96
C GLY A 69 16.81 6.11 -23.32
N LEU A 70 16.57 4.80 -23.20
CA LEU A 70 17.59 3.83 -22.76
C LEU A 70 18.80 3.85 -23.69
N GLN A 71 18.59 3.89 -25.01
CA GLN A 71 19.67 3.96 -26.00
C GLN A 71 20.44 5.30 -25.96
N TYR A 72 19.86 6.36 -25.42
CA TYR A 72 20.54 7.64 -25.18
C TYR A 72 21.17 7.73 -23.77
N GLY A 73 21.16 6.64 -23.01
CA GLY A 73 21.85 6.54 -21.71
C GLY A 73 21.01 6.98 -20.52
N VAL A 74 19.68 7.08 -20.65
CA VAL A 74 18.82 7.28 -19.48
C VAL A 74 18.87 6.00 -18.63
N PRO A 75 19.26 6.09 -17.34
CA PRO A 75 19.37 4.92 -16.48
C PRO A 75 17.99 4.33 -16.16
N LEU A 76 17.90 3.00 -16.09
CA LEU A 76 16.64 2.28 -15.83
C LEU A 76 16.01 2.70 -14.50
N GLU A 77 16.83 2.91 -13.48
CA GLU A 77 16.41 3.36 -12.14
C GLU A 77 15.60 4.65 -12.20
N THR A 78 15.92 5.56 -13.13
CA THR A 78 15.15 6.79 -13.32
C THR A 78 13.73 6.48 -13.78
N TYR A 79 13.57 5.57 -14.74
CA TYR A 79 12.23 5.17 -15.16
C TYR A 79 11.47 4.42 -14.09
N VAL A 80 12.12 3.47 -13.41
CA VAL A 80 11.51 2.72 -12.31
C VAL A 80 11.00 3.68 -11.24
N SER A 81 11.84 4.60 -10.76
CA SER A 81 11.44 5.58 -9.73
C SER A 81 10.25 6.45 -10.14
N LYS A 82 10.03 6.69 -11.44
CA LYS A 82 8.95 7.55 -11.95
C LYS A 82 7.65 6.81 -12.22
N PHE A 83 7.72 5.55 -12.62
CA PHE A 83 6.55 4.79 -13.05
C PHE A 83 6.05 3.78 -12.01
N THR A 84 6.87 3.40 -11.03
CA THR A 84 6.41 2.62 -9.88
C THR A 84 5.36 3.41 -9.10
N ASN A 85 4.33 2.72 -8.59
CA ASN A 85 3.17 3.26 -7.89
C ASN A 85 2.27 4.18 -8.72
N MET A 86 2.48 4.28 -10.03
CA MET A 86 1.54 4.97 -10.90
C MET A 86 0.20 4.23 -10.93
N ARG A 87 -0.90 4.99 -10.82
CA ARG A 87 -2.25 4.44 -10.68
C ARG A 87 -3.11 4.76 -11.88
N PHE A 88 -3.56 3.73 -12.59
CA PHE A 88 -4.58 3.80 -13.63
C PHE A 88 -5.03 2.37 -13.96
N GLU A 89 -6.22 2.24 -14.55
CA GLU A 89 -6.77 0.95 -14.94
C GLU A 89 -6.10 0.43 -16.23
N PRO A 90 -5.80 -0.88 -16.36
CA PRO A 90 -6.08 -1.99 -15.43
C PRO A 90 -5.15 -2.04 -14.21
N ALA A 91 -5.73 -2.23 -13.02
CA ALA A 91 -5.03 -2.36 -11.74
C ALA A 91 -5.62 -3.51 -10.93
N GLY A 92 -4.78 -4.33 -10.29
CA GLY A 92 -5.25 -5.47 -9.52
C GLY A 92 -4.25 -6.62 -9.45
N MET A 93 -4.80 -7.83 -9.30
CA MET A 93 -4.04 -9.07 -9.09
C MET A 93 -3.26 -9.42 -10.34
N THR A 94 -2.03 -9.89 -10.13
CA THR A 94 -1.15 -10.36 -11.19
C THR A 94 -0.92 -11.86 -11.09
N ASP A 95 -0.32 -12.42 -12.14
CA ASP A 95 0.17 -13.79 -12.22
C ASP A 95 1.62 -13.96 -11.72
N ASP A 96 2.30 -12.87 -11.37
CA ASP A 96 3.69 -12.88 -10.91
C ASP A 96 3.78 -13.13 -9.39
N PRO A 97 4.52 -14.17 -8.94
CA PRO A 97 4.66 -14.47 -7.52
C PRO A 97 5.35 -13.37 -6.71
N ASP A 98 6.27 -12.61 -7.31
CA ASP A 98 7.00 -11.52 -6.65
C ASP A 98 6.17 -10.23 -6.58
N ILE A 99 5.33 -10.01 -7.60
CA ILE A 99 4.57 -8.77 -7.81
C ILE A 99 3.06 -9.03 -7.80
N ARG A 100 2.55 -9.70 -6.75
CA ARG A 100 1.14 -10.15 -6.66
C ARG A 100 0.08 -9.09 -6.93
N MET A 101 0.36 -7.83 -6.58
CA MET A 101 -0.58 -6.72 -6.72
C MET A 101 0.09 -5.55 -7.45
N ALA A 102 -0.61 -4.98 -8.43
CA ALA A 102 -0.16 -3.81 -9.16
C ALA A 102 -1.22 -2.71 -9.26
N SER A 103 -0.77 -1.47 -9.14
CA SER A 103 -1.63 -0.29 -9.24
C SER A 103 -1.86 0.18 -10.67
N SER A 104 -1.13 -0.38 -11.62
CA SER A 104 -1.34 -0.27 -13.07
C SER A 104 -0.48 -1.30 -13.81
N VAL A 105 -0.73 -1.48 -15.11
CA VAL A 105 0.14 -2.26 -16.01
C VAL A 105 1.57 -1.70 -16.04
N MET A 106 1.73 -0.38 -16.01
CA MET A 106 3.05 0.27 -16.05
C MET A 106 3.81 0.08 -14.74
N ASP A 107 3.12 0.20 -13.60
CA ASP A 107 3.68 -0.09 -12.29
C ASP A 107 4.19 -1.55 -12.21
N TYR A 108 3.42 -2.51 -12.74
CA TYR A 108 3.87 -3.90 -12.85
C TYR A 108 5.14 -4.03 -13.73
N ILE A 109 5.12 -3.48 -14.95
CA ILE A 109 6.23 -3.59 -15.91
C ILE A 109 7.54 -3.07 -15.30
N PHE A 110 7.52 -1.87 -14.71
CA PHE A 110 8.75 -1.30 -14.16
C PHE A 110 9.21 -1.97 -12.87
N ARG A 111 8.31 -2.52 -12.06
CA ARG A 111 8.71 -3.39 -10.95
C ARG A 111 9.33 -4.71 -11.43
N ARG A 112 8.80 -5.31 -12.50
CA ARG A 112 9.37 -6.52 -13.11
C ARG A 112 10.76 -6.25 -13.71
N LEU A 113 10.88 -5.19 -14.51
CA LEU A 113 12.18 -4.76 -15.06
C LEU A 113 13.19 -4.42 -13.96
N ALA A 114 12.75 -3.83 -12.84
CA ALA A 114 13.61 -3.61 -11.70
C ALA A 114 14.14 -4.95 -11.17
N LEU A 115 13.25 -5.92 -10.89
CA LEU A 115 13.64 -7.24 -10.39
C LEU A 115 14.62 -7.97 -11.31
N ASP A 116 14.46 -7.83 -12.63
CA ASP A 116 15.28 -8.53 -13.63
C ASP A 116 16.64 -7.85 -13.87
N PHE A 117 16.70 -6.51 -13.88
CA PHE A 117 17.88 -5.77 -14.36
C PHE A 117 18.59 -4.91 -13.30
N LEU A 118 17.98 -4.66 -12.14
CA LEU A 118 18.60 -3.86 -11.09
C LEU A 118 19.18 -4.74 -9.98
N SER A 119 20.32 -4.31 -9.45
CA SER A 119 20.93 -4.95 -8.27
C SER A 119 20.03 -4.82 -7.05
N TYR A 120 20.21 -5.72 -6.07
CA TYR A 120 19.45 -5.70 -4.83
C TYR A 120 19.50 -4.33 -4.13
N GLU A 121 20.69 -3.72 -4.04
CA GLU A 121 20.88 -2.42 -3.39
C GLU A 121 20.02 -1.32 -4.04
N ARG A 122 20.06 -1.22 -5.38
CA ARG A 122 19.27 -0.23 -6.14
C ARG A 122 17.77 -0.46 -6.03
N ARG A 123 17.35 -1.72 -6.03
CA ARG A 123 15.94 -2.06 -5.84
C ARG A 123 15.45 -1.77 -4.43
N ALA A 124 16.28 -2.01 -3.42
CA ALA A 124 15.97 -1.73 -2.03
C ALA A 124 15.77 -0.23 -1.79
N GLU A 125 16.59 0.63 -2.40
CA GLU A 125 16.40 2.10 -2.40
C GLU A 125 15.02 2.52 -2.95
N LEU A 126 14.48 1.73 -3.89
CA LEU A 126 13.17 1.96 -4.52
C LEU A 126 12.02 1.22 -3.83
N GLY A 127 12.30 0.47 -2.76
CA GLY A 127 11.30 -0.34 -2.05
C GLY A 127 10.78 -1.56 -2.84
N ILE A 128 11.53 -2.02 -3.83
CA ILE A 128 11.14 -3.14 -4.70
C ILE A 128 11.83 -4.42 -4.21
N PHE A 129 11.05 -5.32 -3.65
CA PHE A 129 11.53 -6.59 -3.11
C PHE A 129 10.78 -7.77 -3.73
N THR A 130 11.49 -8.87 -3.97
CA THR A 130 10.91 -10.17 -4.29
C THR A 130 10.03 -10.67 -3.13
N ALA A 131 9.19 -11.68 -3.39
CA ALA A 131 8.35 -12.25 -2.34
C ALA A 131 9.18 -12.81 -1.18
N LYS A 132 10.32 -13.43 -1.48
CA LYS A 132 11.25 -13.99 -0.47
C LYS A 132 11.93 -12.90 0.36
N GLU A 133 12.45 -11.86 -0.29
CA GLU A 133 13.10 -10.73 0.39
C GLU A 133 12.11 -10.00 1.31
N ARG A 134 10.87 -9.79 0.84
CA ARG A 134 9.81 -9.18 1.65
C ARG A 134 9.42 -10.03 2.85
N ALA A 135 9.31 -11.35 2.68
CA ALA A 135 9.04 -12.27 3.78
C ALA A 135 10.18 -12.28 4.82
N ALA A 136 11.42 -12.22 4.36
CA ALA A 136 12.59 -12.12 5.24
C ALA A 136 12.62 -10.80 6.04
N GLN A 137 12.25 -9.67 5.42
CA GLN A 137 12.14 -8.39 6.13
C GLN A 137 11.08 -8.43 7.23
N VAL A 138 9.89 -8.95 6.92
CA VAL A 138 8.81 -9.08 7.93
C VAL A 138 9.23 -10.01 9.07
N ALA A 139 9.94 -11.10 8.77
CA ALA A 139 10.47 -12.00 9.80
C ALA A 139 11.51 -11.31 10.69
N ALA A 140 12.46 -10.57 10.09
CA ALA A 140 13.47 -9.83 10.83
C ALA A 140 12.86 -8.70 11.69
N GLU A 141 11.83 -8.02 11.18
CA GLU A 141 11.08 -7.01 11.95
C GLU A 141 10.31 -7.64 13.12
N ALA A 142 9.75 -8.83 12.94
CA ALA A 142 9.05 -9.56 13.99
C ALA A 142 10.01 -10.01 15.11
N GLU A 143 11.24 -10.40 14.77
CA GLU A 143 12.28 -10.73 15.77
C GLU A 143 12.81 -9.50 16.52
N GLY A 144 12.77 -8.32 15.89
CA GLY A 144 13.16 -7.04 16.49
C GLY A 144 12.05 -6.34 17.29
N GLN A 145 10.79 -6.79 17.19
CA GLN A 145 9.71 -6.29 18.03
C GLN A 145 9.91 -6.82 19.46
N ILE A 146 10.38 -5.92 20.33
CA ILE A 146 10.39 -6.11 21.78
C ILE A 146 9.00 -6.57 22.20
N ASP A 147 8.93 -7.71 22.89
CA ASP A 147 7.71 -8.27 23.44
C ASP A 147 7.02 -7.25 24.36
N MET A 148 6.06 -6.51 23.79
CA MET A 148 5.26 -5.52 24.49
C MET A 148 4.46 -6.14 25.64
N ALA A 149 4.14 -7.45 25.56
CA ALA A 149 3.49 -8.18 26.64
C ALA A 149 4.48 -8.49 27.78
N GLY A 150 5.74 -8.78 27.45
CA GLY A 150 6.83 -8.92 28.43
C GLY A 150 7.14 -7.63 29.19
N MET A 151 7.04 -6.47 28.54
CA MET A 151 7.17 -5.16 29.20
C MET A 151 5.97 -4.81 30.08
N ALA A 152 4.75 -5.21 29.70
CA ALA A 152 3.56 -5.02 30.54
C ALA A 152 3.61 -5.84 31.84
N ALA A 153 4.26 -7.00 31.82
CA ALA A 153 4.46 -7.85 33.01
C ALA A 153 5.57 -7.34 33.97
N SER A 154 6.37 -6.36 33.55
CA SER A 154 7.45 -5.78 34.35
C SER A 154 7.03 -4.53 35.15
N ALA A 155 5.78 -4.08 35.01
CA ALA A 155 5.23 -3.04 35.87
C ALA A 155 5.04 -3.59 37.29
N PRO A 156 5.62 -2.96 38.34
CA PRO A 156 5.40 -3.40 39.70
C PRO A 156 3.92 -3.23 40.03
N VAL A 157 3.20 -4.35 40.14
CA VAL A 157 1.85 -4.36 40.71
C VAL A 157 2.01 -4.02 42.19
N SER A 158 1.82 -2.76 42.56
CA SER A 158 1.67 -2.39 43.96
C SER A 158 0.52 -3.22 44.53
N ALA A 159 0.86 -4.10 45.47
CA ALA A 159 -0.10 -4.91 46.20
C ALA A 159 -1.19 -4.00 46.80
N PRO A 160 -2.47 -4.37 46.71
CA PRO A 160 -3.54 -3.61 47.35
C PRO A 160 -3.27 -3.59 48.86
N ILE A 161 -3.15 -2.37 49.41
CA ILE A 161 -3.02 -2.13 50.84
C ILE A 161 -4.31 -2.63 51.49
N VAL A 162 -4.18 -3.68 52.31
CA VAL A 162 -5.24 -4.18 53.19
C VAL A 162 -5.46 -3.14 54.28
N ALA A 163 -6.58 -2.42 54.23
CA ALA A 163 -7.07 -1.60 55.33
C ALA A 163 -7.92 -2.45 56.30
N PRO A 164 -7.91 -2.15 57.61
CA PRO A 164 -8.33 -3.10 58.64
C PRO A 164 -9.86 -3.17 58.82
N ALA A 165 -10.29 -4.34 59.28
CA ALA A 165 -11.66 -4.67 59.64
C ALA A 165 -12.19 -3.79 60.78
N VAL A 166 -13.39 -3.23 60.59
CA VAL A 166 -14.22 -2.67 61.66
C VAL A 166 -15.63 -3.27 61.52
N SER A 167 -16.14 -3.73 62.65
CA SER A 167 -17.29 -4.59 62.87
C SER A 167 -18.66 -4.00 62.48
N SER A 168 -19.53 -4.90 62.03
CA SER A 168 -20.96 -4.80 61.68
C SER A 168 -21.85 -4.10 62.73
N PRO A 169 -23.06 -3.63 62.38
CA PRO A 169 -24.21 -4.55 62.22
C PRO A 169 -25.10 -4.32 60.98
N ASP A 170 -25.77 -5.41 60.61
CA ASP A 170 -26.79 -5.58 59.56
C ASP A 170 -27.83 -4.46 59.43
N GLU A 171 -27.99 -3.93 58.22
CA GLU A 171 -29.28 -3.71 57.54
C GLU A 171 -29.03 -3.50 56.02
N PRO A 172 -29.85 -4.09 55.11
CA PRO A 172 -29.52 -4.14 53.69
C PRO A 172 -30.02 -2.88 52.97
N VAL A 173 -29.11 -2.03 52.51
CA VAL A 173 -29.46 -0.92 51.60
C VAL A 173 -29.07 -1.29 50.18
N ALA A 174 -30.13 -1.52 49.39
CA ALA A 174 -30.20 -1.80 47.97
C ALA A 174 -28.99 -1.38 47.12
N ALA A 175 -28.29 -2.36 46.56
CA ALA A 175 -27.47 -2.17 45.37
C ALA A 175 -28.38 -1.70 44.22
N LYS A 176 -28.13 -0.50 43.71
CA LYS A 176 -28.71 -0.08 42.42
C LYS A 176 -28.31 -1.12 41.36
N PRO A 177 -29.25 -1.66 40.57
CA PRO A 177 -28.92 -2.63 39.55
C PRO A 177 -27.97 -2.01 38.52
N ALA A 178 -26.91 -2.74 38.18
CA ALA A 178 -26.13 -2.46 36.99
C ALA A 178 -27.08 -2.45 35.78
N PRO A 179 -26.93 -1.51 34.83
CA PRO A 179 -27.81 -1.45 33.67
C PRO A 179 -27.75 -2.80 32.93
N HIS A 180 -28.91 -3.34 32.58
CA HIS A 180 -28.99 -4.45 31.64
C HIS A 180 -28.52 -3.95 30.29
N VAL A 181 -27.39 -4.46 29.84
CA VAL A 181 -26.80 -4.11 28.56
C VAL A 181 -26.89 -5.36 27.68
N GLY A 182 -27.77 -5.32 26.68
CA GLY A 182 -28.04 -6.42 25.75
C GLY A 182 -27.10 -6.47 24.54
N SER A 183 -26.31 -5.41 24.31
CA SER A 183 -25.39 -5.30 23.17
C SER A 183 -24.12 -4.52 23.52
N SER A 184 -23.01 -4.83 22.83
CA SER A 184 -21.78 -4.04 22.93
C SER A 184 -21.97 -2.56 22.56
N THR A 185 -22.97 -2.24 21.75
CA THR A 185 -23.37 -0.85 21.46
C THR A 185 -24.00 -0.15 22.65
N GLU A 186 -24.91 -0.81 23.37
CA GLU A 186 -25.53 -0.23 24.58
C GLU A 186 -24.51 -0.04 25.71
N LEU A 187 -23.49 -0.90 25.79
CA LEU A 187 -22.40 -0.76 26.75
C LEU A 187 -21.58 0.50 26.43
N LEU A 188 -21.30 0.71 25.14
CA LEU A 188 -20.56 1.87 24.66
C LEU A 188 -21.33 3.17 24.92
N GLU A 189 -22.65 3.16 24.77
CA GLU A 189 -23.51 4.31 25.07
C GLU A 189 -23.53 4.64 26.56
N ALA A 190 -23.61 3.62 27.41
CA ALA A 190 -23.62 3.78 28.87
C ALA A 190 -22.27 4.31 29.41
N VAL A 191 -21.15 3.93 28.78
CA VAL A 191 -19.80 4.35 29.21
C VAL A 191 -19.39 5.70 28.61
N ILE A 192 -19.73 5.97 27.35
CA ILE A 192 -19.24 7.15 26.62
C ILE A 192 -20.24 8.32 26.69
N GLY A 193 -21.50 8.08 27.05
CA GLY A 193 -22.53 9.13 27.17
C GLY A 193 -22.82 9.84 25.84
N LYS A 194 -22.48 9.23 24.70
CA LYS A 194 -22.73 9.73 23.34
C LYS A 194 -23.59 8.71 22.61
N ALA A 195 -24.72 9.15 22.06
CA ALA A 195 -25.63 8.30 21.29
C ALA A 195 -24.86 7.58 20.17
N ALA A 196 -24.97 6.25 20.12
CA ALA A 196 -24.33 5.44 19.08
C ALA A 196 -24.93 5.74 17.69
N ASP A 197 -26.16 6.24 17.63
CA ASP A 197 -26.92 6.53 16.41
C ASP A 197 -26.61 7.87 15.72
N ALA A 198 -25.53 8.57 16.10
CA ALA A 198 -25.16 9.78 15.38
C ALA A 198 -24.76 9.45 13.91
N PRO A 199 -25.37 10.09 12.90
CA PRO A 199 -25.14 9.77 11.50
C PRO A 199 -23.69 10.06 11.08
N LEU A 200 -23.22 9.35 10.07
CA LEU A 200 -21.94 9.66 9.42
C LEU A 200 -22.09 10.89 8.54
N CYS A 201 -21.07 11.73 8.51
CA CYS A 201 -21.04 12.89 7.64
C CYS A 201 -21.03 12.46 6.17
N PHE A 202 -21.99 12.92 5.37
CA PHE A 202 -22.03 12.64 3.92
C PHE A 202 -20.84 13.23 3.14
N THR A 203 -20.12 14.20 3.71
CA THR A 203 -18.99 14.86 3.06
C THR A 203 -17.66 14.14 3.33
N CYS A 204 -17.40 13.70 4.56
CA CYS A 204 -16.10 13.14 4.95
C CYS A 204 -16.15 11.79 5.70
N GLY A 205 -17.34 11.23 5.93
CA GLY A 205 -17.52 9.92 6.58
C GLY A 205 -17.26 9.89 8.09
N THR A 206 -16.84 11.00 8.71
CA THR A 206 -16.64 11.08 10.16
C THR A 206 -17.99 11.09 10.89
N LYS A 207 -18.08 10.39 12.02
CA LYS A 207 -19.27 10.40 12.89
C LYS A 207 -19.57 11.82 13.37
N MET A 208 -20.79 12.29 13.14
CA MET A 208 -21.19 13.64 13.51
C MET A 208 -21.51 13.72 15.01
N ARG A 209 -21.42 14.92 15.58
CA ARG A 209 -21.76 15.20 16.98
C ARG A 209 -23.09 15.98 17.05
N PRO A 210 -24.02 15.63 17.95
CA PRO A 210 -25.24 16.41 18.13
C PRO A 210 -24.92 17.81 18.67
N ALA A 211 -25.59 18.81 18.11
CA ALA A 211 -25.52 20.22 18.48
C ALA A 211 -26.93 20.83 18.41
N GLY A 212 -27.74 20.61 19.45
CA GLY A 212 -29.14 21.03 19.48
C GLY A 212 -30.01 20.14 18.58
N SER A 213 -30.84 20.75 17.73
CA SER A 213 -31.60 20.03 16.69
C SER A 213 -30.72 19.56 15.52
N CYS A 214 -29.51 20.09 15.40
CA CYS A 214 -28.58 19.78 14.32
C CYS A 214 -27.52 18.73 14.73
N TYR A 215 -26.83 18.19 13.74
CA TYR A 215 -25.56 17.50 13.87
C TYR A 215 -24.45 18.30 13.21
N VAL A 216 -23.25 18.33 13.82
CA VAL A 216 -22.05 19.02 13.32
C VAL A 216 -20.94 18.00 13.11
N CYS A 217 -20.27 18.07 11.96
CA CYS A 217 -19.08 17.27 11.69
C CYS A 217 -17.82 17.98 12.21
N GLU A 218 -17.11 17.37 13.17
CA GLU A 218 -15.83 17.92 13.66
C GLU A 218 -14.69 17.79 12.63
N GLY A 219 -14.82 16.92 11.62
CA GLY A 219 -13.79 16.69 10.60
C GLY A 219 -13.80 17.69 9.44
N CYS A 220 -14.99 18.10 8.97
CA CYS A 220 -15.12 19.03 7.83
C CYS A 220 -16.03 20.25 8.09
N GLY A 221 -16.65 20.35 9.26
CA GLY A 221 -17.51 21.47 9.64
C GLY A 221 -18.94 21.43 9.06
N SER A 222 -19.29 20.45 8.22
CA SER A 222 -20.64 20.33 7.67
C SER A 222 -21.69 20.08 8.76
N THR A 223 -22.87 20.70 8.63
CA THR A 223 -24.00 20.53 9.53
C THR A 223 -25.19 19.84 8.84
N SER A 224 -25.93 18.98 9.54
CA SER A 224 -27.13 18.29 9.01
C SER A 224 -28.25 18.25 10.04
N GLY A 225 -29.50 18.10 9.60
CA GLY A 225 -30.65 17.88 10.50
C GLY A 225 -31.21 19.11 11.22
N CYS A 226 -30.79 20.33 10.86
CA CYS A 226 -31.36 21.55 11.42
C CYS A 226 -32.80 21.77 10.92
N SER A 227 -33.80 21.61 11.78
CA SER A 227 -35.18 22.10 11.60
C SER A 227 -35.44 23.29 12.50
#